data_AF-A0A559LU09-F1
#
_entry.id   AF-A0A559LU09-F1
#
_cell.length_a   1.000
_cell.length_b   1.000
_cell.length_c   1.000
_cell.angle_alpha   90.00
_cell.angle_beta   90.00
_cell.angle_gamma   90.00
#
_symmetry.space_group_name_H-M   'P 1'
#
loop_
_entity.id
_entity.type
_entity.pdbx_description
1 polymer ?
#
loop_
_entity_poly.entity_id
_entity_poly.type
_entity_poly.pdbx_seq_one_letter_code
_entity_poly.pdbx_strand_id
1 'polypeptide(L)'
;MLDPSDPDAYTVGWVCALSTEFTAAQEQFDEEYEPHESPEHRDANDFNVYSFGKIKGHMVVIAVLPNGQYGTASAATVAKDMIRSFRNIRFGLMVGIGGGAPTKQHDIRLGDVVVSSPTPGQSGVFQYDFGKATEEVFQHTASHNKPPPLLLAAVAGLKTQYERKGLQIHDKVSTIIANNKRLSVKYGRPEDPDSLFSPFDWS
;
A
#
# COMPACT_ATOMS: atom_id res chain seq x y z
N MET A 1 -14.93 11.23 21.30
CA MET A 1 -13.82 10.35 20.84
C MET A 1 -14.43 9.40 19.83
N LEU A 2 -13.73 9.04 18.75
CA LEU A 2 -14.24 8.00 17.83
C LEU A 2 -14.22 6.67 18.57
N ASP A 3 -15.27 5.87 18.41
CA ASP A 3 -15.39 4.54 19.02
C ASP A 3 -14.70 3.51 18.11
N PRO A 4 -13.62 2.85 18.55
CA PRO A 4 -12.92 1.86 17.72
C PRO A 4 -13.76 0.60 17.45
N SER A 5 -14.80 0.34 18.24
CA SER A 5 -15.71 -0.79 18.06
C SER A 5 -16.78 -0.54 16.99
N ASP A 6 -16.97 0.73 16.60
CA ASP A 6 -17.88 1.11 15.53
C ASP A 6 -17.22 0.88 14.16
N PRO A 7 -17.72 -0.07 13.32
CA PRO A 7 -17.17 -0.28 11.98
C PRO A 7 -17.28 0.97 11.09
N ASP A 8 -18.22 1.87 11.38
CA ASP A 8 -18.41 3.12 10.64
C ASP A 8 -17.44 4.23 11.09
N ALA A 9 -16.62 4.00 12.12
CA ALA A 9 -15.53 4.91 12.49
C ALA A 9 -14.36 4.85 11.49
N TYR A 10 -14.20 3.74 10.76
CA TYR A 10 -13.07 3.50 9.86
C TYR A 10 -13.27 4.17 8.51
N THR A 11 -12.28 4.96 8.10
CA THR A 11 -12.39 5.82 6.89
C THR A 11 -11.35 5.51 5.82
N VAL A 12 -10.34 4.71 6.15
CA VAL A 12 -9.26 4.32 5.25
C VAL A 12 -9.11 2.81 5.27
N GLY A 13 -9.20 2.19 4.10
CA GLY A 13 -8.83 0.79 3.92
C GLY A 13 -7.40 0.66 3.43
N TRP A 14 -6.65 -0.31 3.94
CA TRP A 14 -5.31 -0.66 3.47
C TRP A 14 -5.29 -2.15 3.13
N VAL A 15 -4.96 -2.51 1.89
CA VAL A 15 -4.84 -3.91 1.45
C VAL A 15 -3.38 -4.24 1.18
N CYS A 16 -2.91 -5.35 1.76
CA CYS A 16 -1.60 -5.96 1.56
C CYS A 16 -1.72 -7.26 0.77
N ALA A 17 -0.80 -7.49 -0.17
CA ALA A 17 -0.71 -8.74 -0.91
C ALA A 17 -0.04 -9.86 -0.09
N LEU A 18 0.95 -9.53 0.73
CA LEU A 18 1.79 -10.49 1.45
C LEU A 18 1.66 -10.35 2.96
N SER A 19 1.84 -11.45 3.69
CA SER A 19 1.94 -11.44 5.15
C SER A 19 3.09 -10.54 5.65
N THR A 20 4.19 -10.48 4.91
CA THR A 20 5.32 -9.59 5.20
C THR A 20 4.91 -8.12 5.15
N GLU A 21 4.11 -7.74 4.15
CA GLU A 21 3.59 -6.38 4.02
C GLU A 21 2.58 -6.07 5.12
N PHE A 22 1.72 -7.04 5.43
CA PHE A 22 0.73 -6.91 6.49
C PHE A 22 1.38 -6.67 7.86
N THR A 23 2.40 -7.46 8.22
CA THR A 23 3.20 -7.23 9.43
C THR A 23 3.81 -5.83 9.45
N ALA A 24 4.45 -5.41 8.35
CA ALA A 24 5.06 -4.08 8.28
C ALA A 24 4.02 -2.94 8.38
N ALA A 25 2.82 -3.16 7.85
CA ALA A 25 1.71 -2.20 7.87
C ALA A 25 1.14 -2.03 9.29
N GLN A 26 1.00 -3.13 10.06
CA GLN A 26 0.56 -3.06 11.47
C GLN A 26 1.50 -2.23 12.33
N GLU A 27 2.81 -2.36 12.11
CA GLU A 27 3.82 -1.56 12.82
C GLU A 27 3.78 -0.05 12.47
N GLN A 28 2.94 0.37 11.50
CA GLN A 28 2.72 1.79 11.20
C GLN A 28 1.62 2.44 12.03
N PHE A 29 0.86 1.68 12.83
CA PHE A 29 -0.15 2.26 13.70
C PHE A 29 0.51 3.19 14.74
N ASP A 30 0.01 4.42 14.86
CA ASP A 30 0.33 5.27 16.01
C ASP A 30 -0.41 4.72 17.27
N GLU A 31 -1.54 4.04 17.07
CA GLU A 31 -2.39 3.38 18.08
C GLU A 31 -3.01 2.13 17.44
N GLU A 32 -2.71 0.93 17.94
CA GLU A 32 -3.31 -0.34 17.49
C GLU A 32 -4.45 -0.71 18.45
N TYR A 33 -5.57 -1.18 17.90
CA TYR A 33 -6.75 -1.59 18.65
C TYR A 33 -6.80 -3.11 18.80
N GLU A 34 -6.97 -3.57 20.03
CA GLU A 34 -7.05 -4.99 20.35
C GLU A 34 -8.37 -5.60 19.85
N PRO A 35 -8.48 -6.94 19.73
CA PRO A 35 -9.69 -7.59 19.24
C PRO A 35 -10.97 -7.22 20.00
N HIS A 36 -10.87 -6.95 21.31
CA HIS A 36 -12.00 -6.54 22.16
C HIS A 36 -12.41 -5.07 21.99
N GLU A 37 -11.55 -4.26 21.37
CA GLU A 37 -11.80 -2.86 21.03
C GLU A 37 -12.25 -2.71 19.57
N SER A 38 -12.15 -3.79 18.80
CA SER A 38 -12.40 -3.81 17.36
C SER A 38 -13.85 -4.22 17.03
N PRO A 39 -14.36 -3.91 15.83
CA PRO A 39 -15.72 -4.27 15.46
C PRO A 39 -15.95 -5.79 15.46
N GLU A 40 -16.88 -6.23 16.32
CA GLU A 40 -17.31 -7.64 16.42
C GLU A 40 -18.21 -8.06 15.26
N HIS A 41 -19.05 -7.14 14.76
CA HIS A 41 -19.99 -7.43 13.68
C HIS A 41 -19.44 -6.98 12.33
N ARG A 42 -19.34 -7.94 11.41
CA ARG A 42 -18.95 -7.75 10.01
C ARG A 42 -20.00 -8.42 9.12
N ASP A 43 -19.93 -8.14 7.83
CA ASP A 43 -20.75 -8.88 6.87
C ASP A 43 -20.49 -10.39 7.01
N ALA A 44 -21.55 -11.20 7.07
CA ALA A 44 -21.44 -12.64 7.34
C ALA A 44 -20.62 -13.42 6.30
N ASN A 45 -20.41 -12.84 5.10
CA ASN A 45 -19.60 -13.45 4.05
C ASN A 45 -18.26 -12.71 3.83
N ASP A 46 -17.84 -11.89 4.78
CA ASP A 46 -16.51 -11.30 4.80
C ASP A 46 -15.55 -12.22 5.59
N PHE A 47 -14.66 -12.89 4.85
CA PHE A 47 -13.67 -13.81 5.41
C PHE A 47 -12.28 -13.16 5.56
N ASN A 48 -12.17 -11.85 5.38
CA ASN A 48 -10.91 -11.16 5.52
C ASN A 48 -10.46 -11.13 6.99
N VAL A 49 -9.16 -11.24 7.17
CA VAL A 49 -8.51 -10.94 8.44
C VAL A 49 -8.14 -9.46 8.43
N TYR A 50 -8.47 -8.77 9.52
CA TYR A 50 -8.21 -7.35 9.67
C TYR A 50 -7.38 -7.04 10.90
N SER A 51 -6.59 -5.98 10.80
CA SER A 51 -6.01 -5.27 11.94
C SER A 51 -6.54 -3.84 11.95
N PHE A 52 -6.72 -3.30 13.15
CA PHE A 52 -7.39 -2.03 13.38
C PHE A 52 -6.48 -1.07 14.12
N GLY A 53 -6.54 0.20 13.74
CA GLY A 53 -5.76 1.19 14.44
C GLY A 53 -5.92 2.58 13.85
N LYS A 54 -5.01 3.45 14.26
CA LYS A 54 -5.01 4.86 13.89
C LYS A 54 -3.65 5.27 13.36
N ILE A 55 -3.67 6.03 12.27
CA ILE A 55 -2.47 6.62 11.67
C ILE A 55 -2.73 8.10 11.44
N LYS A 56 -1.97 8.97 12.11
CA LYS A 56 -2.05 10.44 12.04
C LYS A 56 -3.47 11.00 12.12
N GLY A 57 -4.28 10.40 13.00
CA GLY A 57 -5.66 10.84 13.22
C GLY A 57 -6.71 10.10 12.39
N HIS A 58 -6.30 9.31 11.40
CA HIS A 58 -7.20 8.52 10.56
C HIS A 58 -7.44 7.14 11.17
N MET A 59 -8.70 6.71 11.27
CA MET A 59 -9.07 5.34 11.60
C MET A 59 -8.84 4.47 10.37
N VAL A 60 -7.93 3.50 10.47
CA VAL A 60 -7.45 2.66 9.37
C VAL A 60 -7.77 1.20 9.69
N VAL A 61 -8.29 0.50 8.70
CA VAL A 61 -8.43 -0.96 8.71
C VAL A 61 -7.50 -1.56 7.67
N ILE A 62 -6.65 -2.50 8.09
CA ILE A 62 -5.67 -3.18 7.24
C ILE A 62 -6.14 -4.61 7.00
N ALA A 63 -6.13 -5.08 5.75
CA ALA A 63 -6.38 -6.48 5.39
C ALA A 63 -5.21 -7.07 4.60
N VAL A 64 -5.12 -8.39 4.62
CA VAL A 64 -4.16 -9.15 3.81
C VAL A 64 -4.89 -10.13 2.90
N LEU A 65 -4.35 -10.35 1.70
CA LEU A 65 -4.85 -11.40 0.82
C LEU A 65 -4.73 -12.79 1.49
N PRO A 66 -5.65 -13.72 1.20
CA PRO A 66 -5.57 -15.08 1.71
C PRO A 66 -4.24 -15.75 1.36
N ASN A 67 -3.70 -16.55 2.28
CA ASN A 67 -2.41 -17.18 2.12
C ASN A 67 -2.33 -18.01 0.83
N GLY A 68 -1.26 -17.83 0.06
CA GLY A 68 -1.05 -18.49 -1.23
C GLY A 68 -1.92 -17.97 -2.38
N GLN A 69 -2.76 -16.97 -2.16
CA GLN A 69 -3.51 -16.30 -3.21
C GLN A 69 -2.87 -14.96 -3.56
N TYR A 70 -2.64 -14.75 -4.85
CA TYR A 70 -2.07 -13.51 -5.38
C TYR A 70 -2.88 -13.01 -6.56
N GLY A 71 -2.64 -11.75 -6.93
CA GLY A 71 -3.21 -11.15 -8.13
C GLY A 71 -4.46 -10.31 -7.89
N THR A 72 -4.89 -9.66 -8.96
CA THR A 72 -5.91 -8.61 -8.97
C THR A 72 -7.28 -9.10 -8.52
N ALA A 73 -7.66 -10.33 -8.86
CA ALA A 73 -8.95 -10.91 -8.47
C ALA A 73 -9.07 -11.12 -6.96
N SER A 74 -8.02 -11.62 -6.31
CA SER A 74 -7.99 -11.79 -4.86
C SER A 74 -8.04 -10.43 -4.15
N ALA A 75 -7.24 -9.46 -4.60
CA ALA A 75 -7.26 -8.10 -4.07
C ALA A 75 -8.62 -7.41 -4.24
N ALA A 76 -9.30 -7.61 -5.38
CA ALA A 76 -10.63 -7.07 -5.61
C ALA A 76 -11.68 -7.66 -4.66
N THR A 77 -11.61 -8.97 -4.39
CA THR A 77 -12.50 -9.63 -3.41
C THR A 77 -12.27 -9.08 -2.01
N VAL A 78 -11.01 -9.02 -1.55
CA VAL A 78 -10.65 -8.45 -0.24
C VAL A 78 -11.18 -7.02 -0.11
N ALA A 79 -10.91 -6.17 -1.10
CA ALA A 79 -11.36 -4.78 -1.07
C ALA A 79 -12.90 -4.66 -1.09
N LYS A 80 -13.59 -5.50 -1.87
CA LYS A 80 -15.06 -5.52 -1.96
C LYS A 80 -15.70 -5.90 -0.62
N ASP A 81 -15.14 -6.90 0.05
CA ASP A 81 -15.67 -7.35 1.34
C ASP A 81 -15.38 -6.34 2.44
N MET A 82 -14.20 -5.70 2.39
CA MET A 82 -13.85 -4.59 3.28
C MET A 82 -14.84 -3.42 3.19
N ILE A 83 -15.17 -2.93 1.99
CA ILE A 83 -16.14 -1.81 1.86
C ILE A 83 -17.58 -2.22 2.20
N ARG A 84 -17.89 -3.52 2.25
CA ARG A 84 -19.19 -4.02 2.74
C ARG A 84 -19.25 -4.03 4.26
N SER A 85 -18.16 -4.37 4.92
CA SER A 85 -18.07 -4.41 6.38
C SER A 85 -17.83 -3.03 7.00
N PHE A 86 -17.14 -2.12 6.30
CA PHE A 86 -16.80 -0.78 6.78
C PHE A 86 -17.33 0.27 5.81
N ARG A 87 -18.57 0.73 6.03
CA ARG A 87 -19.32 1.53 5.04
C ARG A 87 -18.80 2.94 4.88
N ASN A 88 -18.11 3.47 5.89
CA ASN A 88 -17.55 4.81 5.88
C ASN A 88 -16.12 4.92 5.32
N ILE A 89 -15.57 3.83 4.77
CA ILE A 89 -14.31 3.89 4.01
C ILE A 89 -14.47 4.87 2.85
N ARG A 90 -13.63 5.90 2.84
CA ARG A 90 -13.61 6.97 1.82
C ARG A 90 -12.68 6.63 0.66
N PHE A 91 -11.63 5.88 0.93
CA PHE A 91 -10.69 5.38 -0.05
C PHE A 91 -9.93 4.16 0.48
N GLY A 92 -9.52 3.29 -0.44
CA GLY A 92 -8.63 2.16 -0.17
C GLY A 92 -7.24 2.42 -0.75
N LEU A 93 -6.21 1.92 -0.06
CA LEU A 93 -4.82 1.92 -0.50
C LEU A 93 -4.39 0.47 -0.72
N MET A 94 -3.83 0.17 -1.89
CA MET A 94 -3.06 -1.06 -2.10
C MET A 94 -1.59 -0.70 -1.85
N VAL A 95 -1.00 -1.25 -0.78
CA VAL A 95 0.40 -0.95 -0.42
C VAL A 95 1.12 -2.26 -0.21
N GLY A 96 2.24 -2.41 -0.90
CA GLY A 96 3.05 -3.60 -0.86
C GLY A 96 4.43 -3.37 -1.45
N ILE A 97 5.24 -4.42 -1.45
CA ILE A 97 6.55 -4.43 -2.09
C ILE A 97 6.37 -4.58 -3.61
N GLY A 98 7.22 -3.89 -4.35
CA GLY A 98 7.24 -3.94 -5.81
C GLY A 98 8.66 -4.10 -6.34
N GLY A 99 8.78 -4.70 -7.52
CA GLY A 99 10.03 -4.66 -8.29
C GLY A 99 10.20 -3.32 -9.00
N GLY A 100 11.44 -2.80 -9.03
CA GLY A 100 11.80 -1.59 -9.76
C GLY A 100 12.31 -1.91 -11.17
N ALA A 101 11.98 -1.07 -12.14
CA ALA A 101 12.55 -1.09 -13.49
C ALA A 101 13.20 0.28 -13.77
N PRO A 102 14.45 0.50 -13.31
CA PRO A 102 15.10 1.81 -13.41
C PRO A 102 15.40 2.18 -14.87
N THR A 103 15.43 3.48 -15.14
CA THR A 103 15.83 4.07 -16.42
C THR A 103 16.78 5.23 -16.16
N LYS A 104 17.49 5.72 -17.18
CA LYS A 104 18.35 6.92 -17.02
C LYS A 104 17.59 8.16 -16.54
N GLN A 105 16.29 8.24 -16.85
CA GLN A 105 15.41 9.34 -16.45
C GLN A 105 14.75 9.11 -15.08
N HIS A 106 14.64 7.85 -14.65
CA HIS A 106 14.05 7.46 -13.37
C HIS A 106 14.94 6.42 -12.70
N ASP A 107 15.88 6.91 -11.89
CA ASP A 107 16.81 6.09 -11.12
C ASP A 107 16.10 5.54 -9.87
N ILE A 108 15.32 4.46 -10.07
CA ILE A 108 14.58 3.77 -9.00
C ILE A 108 15.54 2.81 -8.28
N ARG A 109 15.67 2.96 -6.97
CA ARG A 109 16.59 2.18 -6.12
C ARG A 109 15.87 1.39 -5.03
N LEU A 110 16.56 0.43 -4.40
CA LEU A 110 16.00 -0.31 -3.26
C LEU A 110 15.70 0.64 -2.11
N GLY A 111 14.48 0.53 -1.58
CA GLY A 111 13.98 1.37 -0.50
C GLY A 111 13.25 2.63 -0.97
N ASP A 112 13.22 2.91 -2.28
CA ASP A 112 12.36 3.97 -2.80
C ASP A 112 10.89 3.62 -2.61
N VAL A 113 10.09 4.62 -2.22
CA VAL A 113 8.64 4.51 -2.12
C VAL A 113 8.02 5.17 -3.35
N VAL A 114 7.39 4.36 -4.18
CA VAL A 114 6.70 4.83 -5.39
C VAL A 114 5.22 5.03 -5.08
N VAL A 115 4.71 6.22 -5.41
CA VAL A 115 3.28 6.55 -5.30
C VAL A 115 2.71 6.72 -6.69
N SER A 116 1.66 5.94 -6.99
CA SER A 116 0.95 6.06 -8.27
C SER A 116 0.37 7.47 -8.43
N SER A 117 0.70 8.12 -9.54
CA SER A 117 0.20 9.44 -9.90
C SER A 117 -0.24 9.42 -11.37
N PRO A 118 -1.48 9.81 -11.70
CA PRO A 118 -1.92 9.86 -13.10
C PRO A 118 -1.15 10.94 -13.87
N THR A 119 -0.88 10.67 -15.14
CA THR A 119 -0.31 11.60 -16.14
C THR A 119 -1.31 11.75 -17.29
N PRO A 120 -1.19 12.77 -18.16
CA PRO A 120 -2.07 12.89 -19.31
C PRO A 120 -2.09 11.60 -20.14
N GLY A 121 -3.25 10.96 -20.23
CA GLY A 121 -3.43 9.68 -20.95
C GLY A 121 -3.21 8.40 -20.12
N GLN A 122 -2.82 8.48 -18.85
CA GLN A 122 -2.56 7.30 -18.00
C GLN A 122 -3.17 7.43 -16.59
N SER A 123 -3.70 6.32 -16.07
CA SER A 123 -4.31 6.23 -14.73
C SER A 123 -3.30 6.21 -13.58
N GLY A 124 -1.99 6.18 -13.87
CA GLY A 124 -0.91 6.04 -12.89
C GLY A 124 -0.68 4.60 -12.42
N VAL A 125 -1.61 3.68 -12.66
CA VAL A 125 -1.45 2.23 -12.52
C VAL A 125 -1.74 1.61 -13.88
N PHE A 126 -0.85 0.71 -14.31
CA PHE A 126 -0.94 -0.01 -15.57
C PHE A 126 -1.13 -1.50 -15.28
N GLN A 127 -2.19 -2.11 -15.81
CA GLN A 127 -2.35 -3.56 -15.76
C GLN A 127 -1.68 -4.18 -16.98
N TYR A 128 -0.51 -4.76 -16.79
CA TYR A 128 0.29 -5.33 -17.88
C TYR A 128 -0.38 -6.56 -18.53
N ASP A 129 -1.17 -7.31 -17.76
CA ASP A 129 -1.79 -8.55 -18.22
C ASP A 129 -3.07 -8.38 -19.06
N PHE A 130 -3.51 -7.14 -19.31
CA PHE A 130 -4.65 -6.83 -20.17
C PHE A 130 -4.21 -6.17 -21.48
N GLY A 131 -3.70 -7.01 -22.39
CA GLY A 131 -3.49 -6.65 -23.79
C GLY A 131 -3.98 -7.74 -24.72
N LYS A 132 -4.69 -7.35 -25.78
CA LYS A 132 -4.80 -8.21 -26.96
C LYS A 132 -3.51 -8.09 -27.74
N ALA A 133 -2.79 -9.18 -27.92
CA ALA A 133 -1.75 -9.27 -28.93
C ALA A 133 -2.45 -9.23 -30.30
N THR A 134 -2.36 -8.10 -30.99
CA THR A 134 -2.59 -8.00 -32.43
C THR A 134 -1.25 -7.78 -33.10
N GLU A 135 -1.06 -8.33 -34.30
CA GLU A 135 0.24 -8.62 -34.94
C GLU A 135 1.25 -7.46 -35.03
N GLU A 136 0.90 -6.19 -34.76
CA GLU A 136 1.88 -5.09 -34.84
C GLU A 136 1.84 -4.04 -33.71
N VAL A 137 0.87 -4.02 -32.79
CA VAL A 137 0.85 -3.05 -31.66
C VAL A 137 0.05 -3.61 -30.47
N PHE A 138 0.60 -3.54 -29.25
CA PHE A 138 -0.13 -3.80 -28.01
C PHE A 138 -1.18 -2.69 -27.79
N GLN A 139 -2.45 -2.98 -28.04
CA GLN A 139 -3.55 -2.02 -27.80
C GLN A 139 -4.08 -2.12 -26.37
N HIS A 140 -3.83 -1.07 -25.60
CA HIS A 140 -4.29 -0.89 -24.22
C HIS A 140 -5.83 -0.80 -24.15
N THR A 141 -6.47 -1.72 -23.44
CA THR A 141 -7.94 -1.81 -23.37
C THR A 141 -8.54 -1.46 -22.01
N ALA A 142 -7.73 -1.13 -20.99
CA ALA A 142 -8.26 -0.76 -19.67
C ALA A 142 -7.37 0.27 -18.95
N SER A 143 -7.90 1.46 -18.69
CA SER A 143 -7.38 2.39 -17.68
C SER A 143 -8.17 2.22 -16.39
N HIS A 144 -7.49 2.09 -15.24
CA HIS A 144 -8.18 2.12 -13.94
C HIS A 144 -8.76 3.51 -13.68
N ASN A 145 -9.79 3.60 -12.83
CA ASN A 145 -10.32 4.90 -12.40
C ASN A 145 -9.20 5.77 -11.82
N LYS A 146 -9.23 7.07 -12.12
CA LYS A 146 -8.30 8.02 -11.49
C LYS A 146 -8.52 8.02 -9.97
N PRO A 147 -7.45 8.18 -9.17
CA PRO A 147 -7.61 8.35 -7.72
C PRO A 147 -8.57 9.50 -7.40
N PRO A 148 -9.33 9.41 -6.29
CA PRO A 148 -10.20 10.49 -5.85
C PRO A 148 -9.47 11.84 -5.72
N PRO A 149 -10.13 12.99 -5.95
CA PRO A 149 -9.50 14.32 -5.84
C PRO A 149 -8.77 14.55 -4.51
N LEU A 150 -9.29 13.99 -3.42
CA LEU A 150 -8.65 14.03 -2.10
C LEU A 150 -7.22 13.43 -2.14
N LEU A 151 -7.04 12.27 -2.79
CA LEU A 151 -5.74 11.60 -2.88
C LEU A 151 -4.81 12.35 -3.84
N LEU A 152 -5.34 12.91 -4.93
CA LEU A 152 -4.53 13.73 -5.84
C LEU A 152 -4.00 14.99 -5.15
N ALA A 153 -4.84 15.65 -4.34
CA ALA A 153 -4.42 16.77 -3.52
C ALA A 153 -3.40 16.36 -2.45
N ALA A 154 -3.58 15.18 -1.82
CA ALA A 154 -2.62 14.64 -0.86
C ALA A 154 -1.26 14.35 -1.50
N VAL A 155 -1.22 13.80 -2.72
CA VAL A 155 0.02 13.58 -3.48
C VAL A 155 0.72 14.90 -3.79
N ALA A 156 -0.02 15.94 -4.20
CA ALA A 156 0.56 17.26 -4.41
C ALA A 156 1.17 17.83 -3.12
N GLY A 157 0.45 17.72 -2.01
CA GLY A 157 0.94 18.13 -0.69
C GLY A 157 2.19 17.34 -0.25
N LEU A 158 2.22 16.03 -0.49
CA LEU A 158 3.37 15.17 -0.18
C LEU A 158 4.60 15.60 -0.99
N LYS A 159 4.45 15.88 -2.29
CA LYS A 159 5.54 16.39 -3.14
C LYS A 159 6.10 17.70 -2.59
N THR A 160 5.26 18.67 -2.23
CA THR A 160 5.70 19.93 -1.64
C THR A 160 6.39 19.74 -0.29
N GLN A 161 5.89 18.83 0.56
CA GLN A 161 6.56 18.54 1.84
C GLN A 161 7.92 17.89 1.63
N TYR A 162 8.02 16.97 0.67
CA TYR A 162 9.28 16.32 0.31
C TYR A 162 10.32 17.33 -0.16
N GLU A 163 9.97 18.22 -1.10
CA GLU A 163 10.86 19.29 -1.58
C GLU A 163 11.32 20.22 -0.44
N ARG A 164 10.43 20.52 0.51
CA ARG A 164 10.72 21.46 1.60
C ARG A 164 11.50 20.86 2.77
N LYS A 165 11.30 19.57 3.07
CA LYS A 165 11.74 18.96 4.35
C LYS A 165 12.38 17.58 4.20
N GLY A 166 12.36 16.99 3.01
CA GLY A 166 12.77 15.59 2.80
C GLY A 166 11.82 14.57 3.41
N LEU A 167 12.28 13.31 3.50
CA LEU A 167 11.56 12.20 4.12
C LEU A 167 12.22 11.79 5.43
N GLN A 168 11.40 11.45 6.43
CA GLN A 168 11.85 10.84 7.69
C GLN A 168 11.56 9.33 7.72
N ILE A 169 11.43 8.70 6.56
CA ILE A 169 11.06 7.29 6.46
C ILE A 169 12.13 6.41 7.11
N HIS A 170 13.42 6.70 6.89
CA HIS A 170 14.50 5.95 7.51
C HIS A 170 14.45 6.02 9.04
N ASP A 171 14.28 7.21 9.62
CA ASP A 171 14.21 7.38 11.08
C ASP A 171 13.03 6.62 11.69
N LYS A 172 11.87 6.65 11.01
CA LYS A 172 10.68 5.88 11.42
C LYS A 172 10.93 4.38 11.37
N VAL A 173 11.48 3.87 10.27
CA VAL A 173 11.79 2.44 10.13
C VAL A 173 12.79 2.01 11.20
N SER A 174 13.85 2.79 11.44
CA SER A 174 14.82 2.52 12.51
C SER A 174 14.17 2.48 13.89
N THR A 175 13.21 3.37 14.15
CA THR A 175 12.46 3.39 15.43
C THR A 175 11.60 2.14 15.60
N ILE A 176 10.88 1.73 14.55
CA ILE A 176 10.07 0.50 14.56
C ILE A 176 10.94 -0.72 14.85
N ILE A 177 12.06 -0.87 14.14
CA ILE A 177 12.99 -2.00 14.34
C ILE A 177 13.60 -1.99 15.75
N ALA A 178 13.88 -0.82 16.31
CA ALA A 178 14.38 -0.69 17.67
C ALA A 178 13.33 -1.13 18.72
N ASN A 179 12.05 -0.81 18.48
CA ASN A 179 10.94 -1.14 19.36
C ASN A 179 10.53 -2.61 19.26
N ASN A 180 10.61 -3.22 18.08
CA ASN A 180 10.30 -4.63 17.85
C ASN A 180 11.51 -5.39 17.30
N LYS A 181 12.42 -5.76 18.22
CA LYS A 181 13.68 -6.46 17.87
C LYS A 181 13.48 -7.80 17.15
N ARG A 182 12.29 -8.42 17.22
CA ARG A 182 12.02 -9.67 16.47
C ARG A 182 11.98 -9.42 14.96
N LEU A 183 11.64 -8.19 14.55
CA LEU A 183 11.56 -7.81 13.15
C LEU A 183 12.91 -7.46 12.53
N SER A 184 13.95 -7.20 13.34
CA SER A 184 15.26 -6.74 12.83
C SER A 184 15.88 -7.69 11.82
N VAL A 185 15.70 -9.00 11.98
CA VAL A 185 16.29 -10.01 11.10
C VAL A 185 15.66 -9.99 9.70
N LYS A 186 14.35 -9.71 9.61
CA LYS A 186 13.60 -9.80 8.34
C LYS A 186 13.31 -8.44 7.69
N TYR A 187 13.17 -7.40 8.51
CA TYR A 187 12.77 -6.05 8.07
C TYR A 187 13.86 -5.01 8.31
N GLY A 188 15.00 -5.41 8.89
CA GLY A 188 16.16 -4.55 9.03
C GLY A 188 16.72 -4.14 7.66
N ARG A 189 17.44 -3.02 7.65
CA ARG A 189 18.16 -2.57 6.46
C ARG A 189 19.26 -3.61 6.13
N PRO A 190 19.37 -4.05 4.87
CA PRO A 190 20.48 -4.90 4.44
C PRO A 190 21.83 -4.20 4.67
N GLU A 191 22.86 -4.97 5.02
CA GLU A 191 24.24 -4.46 5.15
C GLU A 191 24.93 -4.30 3.78
N ASP A 192 24.46 -5.06 2.78
CA ASP A 192 25.02 -5.05 1.44
C ASP A 192 24.66 -3.77 0.67
N PRO A 193 25.59 -3.25 -0.16
CA PRO A 193 25.30 -2.10 -1.03
C PRO A 193 24.28 -2.47 -2.10
N ASP A 194 23.40 -1.51 -2.42
CA ASP A 194 22.38 -1.65 -3.47
C ASP A 194 23.04 -1.71 -4.86
N SER A 195 23.37 -2.92 -5.30
CA SER A 195 23.96 -3.22 -6.61
C SER A 195 23.00 -4.10 -7.41
N LEU A 196 21.86 -3.51 -7.80
CA LEU A 196 20.81 -4.20 -8.56
C LEU A 196 21.23 -4.56 -10.00
N PHE A 197 22.07 -3.72 -10.63
CA PHE A 197 22.55 -3.91 -12.01
C PHE A 197 24.03 -3.53 -12.11
N SER A 198 24.80 -4.23 -12.94
CA SER A 198 26.20 -3.88 -13.21
C SER A 198 26.24 -2.55 -13.96
N PRO A 199 27.20 -1.65 -13.70
CA PRO A 199 27.36 -0.41 -14.47
C PRO A 199 27.57 -0.63 -15.98
N PHE A 200 27.76 -1.88 -16.43
CA PHE A 200 27.94 -2.29 -17.82
C PHE A 200 26.67 -2.84 -18.50
N ASP A 201 25.53 -2.96 -17.81
CA ASP A 201 24.29 -3.55 -18.36
C ASP A 201 23.46 -2.56 -19.22
N TRP A 202 23.99 -1.38 -19.51
CA TRP A 202 23.31 -0.32 -20.28
C TRP A 202 23.96 -0.02 -21.65
N SER A 203 24.56 -1.04 -22.28
CA SER A 203 25.10 -0.97 -23.65
C SER A 203 24.01 -1.16 -24.71
#